data_AF-A0A950FVF6-F1
#
_entry.id   AF-A0A950FVF6-F1
#
_cell.length_a   1.000
_cell.length_b   1.000
_cell.length_c   1.000
_cell.angle_alpha   90.00
_cell.angle_beta   90.00
_cell.angle_gamma   90.00
#
_symmetry.space_group_name_H-M   'P 1'
#
loop_
_entity.id
_entity.type
_entity.pdbx_description
1 polymer ?
#
loop_
_entity_poly.entity_id
_entity_poly.type
_entity_poly.pdbx_seq_one_letter_code
_entity_poly.pdbx_strand_id
1 'polypeptide(L)' 'MKQAILATVVSVEMQSSDSVMVRLQSDSLEDAGEIVSTGLNCEQSKERIGSHLEVTCKGDPKAAPGDKVPVIVQCHSEA' A
#
# COMPACT_ATOMS: atom_id res chain seq x y z
N MET A 1 11.84 8.69 11.60
CA MET A 1 12.67 7.66 10.92
C MET A 1 11.85 7.01 9.81
N LYS A 2 12.43 6.58 8.69
CA LYS A 2 11.70 5.78 7.68
C LYS A 2 11.89 4.29 7.96
N GLN A 3 10.81 3.51 7.86
CA GLN A 3 10.80 2.08 8.08
C GLN A 3 10.06 1.39 6.93
N ALA A 4 10.51 0.19 6.55
CA ALA A 4 9.78 -0.68 5.65
C ALA A 4 8.97 -1.69 6.46
N ILE A 5 7.68 -1.80 6.17
CA ILE A 5 6.80 -2.87 6.66
C ILE A 5 6.38 -3.75 5.49
N LEU A 6 6.05 -5.01 5.78
CA LEU A 6 5.56 -5.93 4.76
C LEU A 6 4.03 -5.98 4.83
N ALA A 7 3.37 -5.71 3.70
CA ALA A 7 1.92 -5.83 3.56
C ALA A 7 1.57 -6.91 2.53
N THR A 8 0.41 -7.52 2.72
CA THR A 8 -0.12 -8.55 1.82
C THR A 8 -1.17 -7.94 0.91
N VAL A 9 -1.10 -8.22 -0.38
CA VAL A 9 -2.17 -7.89 -1.31
C VAL A 9 -3.38 -8.77 -1.00
N VAL A 10 -4.52 -8.17 -0.66
CA VAL A 10 -5.76 -8.91 -0.34
C VAL A 10 -6.80 -8.81 -1.45
N SER A 11 -6.79 -7.72 -2.23
CA SER A 11 -7.60 -7.61 -3.44
C SER A 11 -6.90 -6.74 -4.50
N VAL A 12 -7.24 -7.02 -5.76
CA VAL A 12 -6.84 -6.25 -6.93
C VAL A 12 -8.10 -6.07 -7.77
N GLU A 13 -8.54 -4.82 -7.92
CA GLU A 13 -9.82 -4.47 -8.52
C GLU A 13 -9.62 -3.43 -9.62
N MET A 14 -10.10 -3.72 -10.82
CA MET A 14 -10.04 -2.78 -11.93
C MET A 14 -11.11 -1.70 -11.74
N GLN A 15 -10.69 -0.44 -11.55
CA GLN A 15 -11.62 0.69 -11.40
C GLN A 15 -11.99 1.31 -12.75
N SER A 16 -11.10 1.26 -13.74
CA SER A 16 -11.31 1.82 -15.08
C SER A 16 -10.34 1.18 -16.08
N SER A 17 -10.45 1.52 -17.37
CA SER A 17 -9.59 0.99 -18.45
C SER A 17 -8.09 1.08 -18.17
N ASP A 18 -7.66 2.11 -17.42
CA ASP A 18 -6.27 2.41 -17.09
C ASP A 18 -6.03 2.54 -15.58
N SER A 19 -6.96 2.13 -14.72
CA SER A 19 -6.85 2.31 -13.27
C SER A 19 -7.18 1.02 -12.52
N VAL A 20 -6.27 0.63 -11.64
CA VAL A 20 -6.38 -0.56 -10.78
C VAL A 20 -6.23 -0.13 -9.33
N MET A 21 -7.16 -0.54 -8.49
CA MET A 21 -7.06 -0.42 -7.04
C MET A 21 -6.49 -1.70 -6.46
N VAL A 22 -5.44 -1.57 -5.65
CA VAL A 22 -4.81 -2.67 -4.93
C VAL A 22 -5.04 -2.43 -3.45
N ARG A 23 -5.63 -3.41 -2.76
CA ARG A 23 -5.83 -3.36 -1.33
C ARG A 23 -4.74 -4.16 -0.65
N LEU A 24 -4.01 -3.50 0.25
CA LEU A 24 -2.95 -4.08 1.05
C LEU A 24 -3.42 -4.20 2.50
N GLN A 25 -2.98 -5.26 3.19
CA GLN A 25 -3.28 -5.50 4.59
C GLN A 25 -2.00 -5.85 5.36
N SER A 26 -1.84 -5.24 6.53
CA SER A 26 -0.80 -5.56 7.50
C SER A 26 -1.22 -5.05 8.87
N ASP A 27 -1.00 -5.84 9.92
CA ASP A 27 -1.29 -5.40 11.30
C ASP A 27 -0.44 -4.16 11.65
N SER A 28 0.78 -4.07 11.10
CA SER A 28 1.67 -2.92 11.28
C SER A 28 1.23 -1.64 10.57
N LEU A 29 0.20 -1.68 9.71
CA LEU A 29 -0.34 -0.47 9.10
C LEU A 29 -1.18 0.35 10.09
N GLU A 30 -1.79 -0.28 11.08
CA GLU A 30 -2.63 0.42 12.07
C GLU A 30 -1.81 1.44 12.88
N ASP A 31 -0.63 1.01 13.34
CA ASP A 31 0.31 1.83 14.11
C ASP A 31 1.28 2.64 13.24
N ALA A 32 1.24 2.46 11.91
CA ALA A 32 2.11 3.21 11.02
C ALA A 32 1.85 4.72 11.15
N GLY A 33 2.90 5.52 11.01
CA GLY A 33 2.75 6.96 10.83
C GLY A 33 2.28 7.28 9.40
N GLU A 34 2.97 8.22 8.76
CA GLU A 34 2.67 8.60 7.37
C GLU A 34 3.12 7.50 6.38
N ILE A 35 2.27 7.14 5.42
CA ILE A 35 2.65 6.24 4.33
C ILE A 35 3.39 7.05 3.26
N VAL A 36 4.67 6.75 3.04
CA VAL A 36 5.53 7.47 2.10
C VAL A 36 5.37 6.90 0.69
N SER A 37 5.43 5.58 0.55
CA SER A 37 5.37 4.89 -0.74
C SER A 37 5.05 3.42 -0.54
N THR A 38 4.43 2.80 -1.54
CA THR A 38 4.34 1.35 -1.67
C THR A 38 5.27 0.88 -2.78
N GLY A 39 5.73 -0.37 -2.70
CA GLY A 39 6.54 -1.01 -3.74
C GLY A 39 5.75 -1.40 -5.00
N LEU A 40 4.52 -0.89 -5.17
CA LEU A 40 3.68 -1.16 -6.33
C LEU A 40 4.10 -0.30 -7.52
N ASN A 41 4.11 -0.91 -8.70
CA ASN A 41 4.36 -0.17 -9.93
C ASN A 41 3.20 0.77 -10.23
N CYS A 42 3.54 1.94 -10.79
CA CYS A 42 2.57 2.93 -11.25
C CYS A 42 1.63 3.45 -10.16
N GLU A 43 2.04 3.42 -8.88
CA GLU A 43 1.32 4.06 -7.76
C GLU A 43 1.00 5.52 -8.11
N GLN A 44 -0.26 5.90 -7.94
CA GLN A 44 -0.76 7.25 -8.20
C GLN A 44 -1.27 7.91 -6.91
N SER A 45 -2.05 7.18 -6.13
CA SER A 45 -2.56 7.63 -4.84
C SER A 45 -2.65 6.47 -3.86
N LYS A 46 -2.69 6.81 -2.57
CA LYS A 46 -2.76 5.84 -1.48
C LYS A 46 -3.56 6.41 -0.32
N GLU A 47 -4.42 5.58 0.26
CA GLU A 47 -5.26 5.94 1.39
C GLU A 47 -5.25 4.82 2.42
N ARG A 48 -4.95 5.15 3.68
CA ARG A 48 -4.95 4.19 4.78
C ARG A 48 -6.32 4.16 5.46
N ILE A 49 -6.86 2.95 5.63
CA ILE A 49 -8.13 2.69 6.30
C ILE A 49 -7.91 1.60 7.36
N GLY A 50 -7.57 2.03 8.59
CA GLY A 50 -7.19 1.12 9.69
C GLY A 50 -5.95 0.29 9.34
N SER A 51 -6.06 -1.03 9.42
CA SER A 51 -5.00 -1.99 9.01
C SER A 51 -4.93 -2.27 7.51
N HIS A 52 -5.73 -1.54 6.70
CA HIS A 52 -5.70 -1.62 5.24
C HIS A 52 -5.10 -0.36 4.62
N LEU A 53 -4.51 -0.54 3.45
CA LEU A 53 -4.02 0.52 2.60
C LEU A 53 -4.55 0.28 1.18
N GLU A 54 -5.37 1.20 0.70
CA GLU A 54 -5.85 1.20 -0.68
C GLU A 54 -4.88 2.01 -1.53
N VAL A 55 -4.39 1.41 -2.61
CA VAL A 55 -3.44 2.03 -3.53
C VAL A 55 -4.05 2.03 -4.91
N THR A 56 -4.16 3.20 -5.51
CA THR A 56 -4.60 3.34 -6.90
C THR A 56 -3.37 3.41 -7.79
N CYS A 57 -3.30 2.51 -8.76
CA CYS A 57 -2.24 2.40 -9.75
C CYS A 57 -2.77 2.73 -11.14
N LYS A 58 -1.98 3.46 -11.94
CA LYS A 58 -2.30 3.75 -13.34
C LYS A 58 -1.70 2.67 -14.26
N GLY A 59 -2.54 1.82 -14.82
CA GLY A 59 -2.15 0.64 -15.59
C GLY A 59 -2.01 -0.61 -14.70
N ASP A 60 -1.25 -1.61 -15.17
CA ASP A 60 -1.08 -2.87 -14.47
C ASP A 60 0.01 -2.78 -13.37
N PRO A 61 -0.36 -2.89 -12.07
CA PRO A 61 0.61 -2.84 -10.97
C PRO A 61 1.45 -4.11 -10.84
N LYS A 62 1.17 -5.16 -11.64
CA LYS A 62 1.81 -6.49 -11.57
C LYS A 62 1.74 -7.10 -10.16
N ALA A 63 0.59 -6.93 -9.52
CA ALA A 63 0.30 -7.47 -8.20
C ALA A 63 -0.89 -8.43 -8.28
N ALA A 64 -0.84 -9.50 -7.49
CA ALA A 64 -1.90 -10.47 -7.33
C ALA A 64 -2.24 -10.67 -5.85
N PRO A 65 -3.48 -11.07 -5.50
CA PRO A 65 -3.82 -11.46 -4.14
C PRO A 65 -2.87 -12.53 -3.61
N GLY A 66 -2.33 -12.30 -2.40
CA GLY A 66 -1.31 -13.12 -1.76
C GLY A 66 0.12 -12.58 -1.88
N ASP A 67 0.38 -11.66 -2.81
CA ASP A 67 1.71 -11.06 -2.96
C ASP A 67 2.11 -10.24 -1.73
N LYS A 68 3.42 -10.22 -1.46
CA LYS A 68 4.02 -9.42 -0.38
C LYS A 68 4.67 -8.19 -0.98
N VAL A 69 4.22 -7.02 -0.55
CA VAL A 69 4.75 -5.73 -1.02
C VAL A 69 5.35 -4.95 0.15
N PRO A 70 6.52 -4.31 -0.06
CA PRO A 70 7.07 -3.41 0.94
C PRO A 70 6.26 -2.10 0.94
N VAL A 71 5.91 -1.63 2.13
CA VAL A 71 5.32 -0.30 2.35
C VAL A 71 6.30 0.51 3.18
N ILE A 72 6.70 1.65 2.65
CA ILE A 72 7.59 2.58 3.34
C ILE A 72 6.74 3.55 4.13
N VAL A 73 6.94 3.54 5.45
CA VAL A 73 6.24 4.40 6.40
C VAL A 73 7.23 5.31 7.11
N GLN A 74 6.77 6.49 7.50
CA GLN A 74 7.52 7.43 8.32
C GLN A 74 7.01 7.34 9.76
N CYS A 75 7.82 6.73 10.62
CA CYS A 75 7.54 6.68 12.05
C CYS A 75 7.92 8.01 12.68
N HIS A 76 7.02 8.55 13.49
CA HIS A 76 7.33 9.68 14.35
C HIS A 76 8.27 9.17 15.42
N SER A 77 9.50 9.69 15.42
CA SER A 77 10.40 9.47 16.53
C SER A 77 9.86 10.28 17.70
N GLU A 78 9.31 9.62 18.72
CA GLU A 78 9.14 10.26 20.02
C GLU A 78 10.53 10.66 20.51
N ALA A 79 10.72 11.96 20.71
CA ALA A 79 11.94 12.56 21.26
C ALA A 79 11.68 13.00 22.70
#